data_AF-A0A523PFQ4-F1
#
_entry.id   AF-A0A523PFQ4-F1
#
_cell.length_a   1.000
_cell.length_b   1.000
_cell.length_c   1.000
_cell.angle_alpha   90.00
_cell.angle_beta   90.00
_cell.angle_gamma   90.00
#
_symmetry.space_group_name_H-M   'P 1'
#
loop_
_entity.id
_entity.type
_entity.pdbx_description
1 polymer ?
#
loop_
_entity_poly.entity_id
_entity_poly.type
_entity_poly.pdbx_seq_one_letter_code
_entity_poly.pdbx_strand_id
1 'polypeptide(L)'
;MARPLRTQWRMRTVVRRRHRTWVAAMTCATVGWGVWWLTVVLNRFAPEWTPSLTVTHTVAGGFALVGFLLAVFTIRARLIWVLLAAVPMFANGSLLLLPLVIDGTSEVPAGEE
;
A
#
# COMPACT_ATOMS: atom_id res chain seq x y z
N MET A 1 38.98 19.41 13.08
CA MET A 1 37.68 18.72 13.26
C MET A 1 36.56 19.62 12.74
N ALA A 2 35.92 19.26 11.63
CA ALA A 2 34.79 20.03 11.10
C ALA A 2 33.56 19.85 12.00
N ARG A 3 33.14 20.91 12.70
CA ARG A 3 31.93 20.91 13.53
C ARG A 3 30.72 21.00 12.59
N PRO A 4 29.92 19.94 12.43
CA PRO A 4 28.81 20.00 11.50
C PRO A 4 27.79 21.02 12.03
N LEU A 5 27.44 22.00 11.19
CA LEU A 5 26.45 23.02 11.49
C LEU A 5 25.17 22.32 11.95
N ARG A 6 24.68 22.62 13.16
CA ARG A 6 23.53 21.97 13.81
C ARG A 6 22.31 21.82 12.87
N THR A 7 22.15 22.76 11.93
CA THR A 7 21.13 22.77 10.88
C THR A 7 21.20 21.56 9.93
N GLN A 8 22.40 21.14 9.50
CA GLN A 8 22.57 19.98 8.61
C GLN A 8 22.22 18.66 9.29
N TRP A 9 22.51 18.53 10.59
CA TRP A 9 22.12 17.36 11.39
C TRP A 9 20.60 17.25 11.51
N ARG A 10 19.92 18.36 11.81
CA ARG A 10 18.45 18.38 11.90
C ARG A 10 17.80 17.99 10.57
N MET A 11 18.35 18.49 9.45
CA MET A 11 17.89 18.14 8.10
C MET A 11 18.07 16.64 7.80
N ARG A 12 19.25 16.07 8.11
CA ARG A 12 19.52 14.64 7.92
C ARG A 12 18.57 13.75 8.71
N THR A 13 18.29 14.08 9.97
CA THR A 13 17.40 13.27 10.80
C THR A 13 15.95 13.33 10.29
N VAL A 14 15.49 14.50 9.83
CA VAL A 14 14.16 14.66 9.23
C VAL A 14 14.04 13.85 7.94
N VAL A 15 15.04 13.93 7.05
CA VAL A 15 15.06 13.16 5.78
C VAL A 15 15.07 11.65 6.06
N ARG A 16 15.87 11.17 7.02
CA ARG A 16 15.92 9.75 7.40
C ARG A 16 14.58 9.25 7.95
N ARG A 17 13.91 10.01 8.81
CA ARG A 17 12.58 9.64 9.33
C ARG A 17 11.56 9.52 8.19
N ARG A 18 11.55 10.47 7.26
CA ARG A 18 10.64 10.45 6.10
C ARG A 18 10.91 9.31 5.14
N HIS A 19 12.18 9.00 4.90
CA HIS A 19 12.54 7.82 4.11
C HIS A 19 12.05 6.54 4.78
N ARG A 20 12.21 6.41 6.11
CA ARG A 20 11.70 5.25 6.85
C ARG A 20 10.18 5.11 6.79
N THR A 21 9.43 6.22 6.91
CA THR A 21 7.96 6.17 6.78
C THR A 21 7.53 5.80 5.37
N TRP A 22 8.24 6.30 4.35
CA TRP A 22 8.00 5.92 2.95
C TRP A 22 8.28 4.44 2.71
N VAL A 23 9.42 3.92 3.21
CA VAL A 23 9.75 2.49 3.12
C VAL A 23 8.70 1.64 3.82
N ALA A 24 8.25 2.04 5.02
CA ALA A 24 7.21 1.31 5.73
C ALA A 24 5.88 1.26 4.97
N ALA A 25 5.47 2.37 4.34
CA ALA A 25 4.28 2.41 3.49
C ALA A 25 4.39 1.48 2.28
N MET A 26 5.57 1.41 1.67
CA MET A 26 5.85 0.46 0.58
C MET A 26 5.84 -0.98 1.04
N THR A 27 6.44 -1.30 2.18
CA THR A 27 6.41 -2.66 2.75
C THR A 27 4.98 -3.12 2.99
N CYS A 28 4.11 -2.24 3.51
CA CYS A 28 2.70 -2.55 3.70
C CYS A 28 2.01 -2.87 2.37
N ALA A 29 2.26 -2.08 1.32
CA ALA A 29 1.72 -2.33 -0.02
C ALA A 29 2.21 -3.68 -0.56
N THR A 30 3.51 -3.97 -0.44
CA THR A 30 4.09 -5.24 -0.90
C THR A 30 3.50 -6.44 -0.16
N VAL A 31 3.30 -6.34 1.15
CA VAL A 31 2.67 -7.42 1.93
C VAL A 31 1.21 -7.59 1.55
N GLY A 32 0.44 -6.51 1.44
CA GLY A 32 -0.98 -6.56 1.05
C GLY A 32 -1.17 -7.18 -0.35
N TRP A 33 -0.36 -6.78 -1.33
CA TRP A 33 -0.36 -7.38 -2.66
C TRP A 33 0.15 -8.82 -2.65
N GLY A 34 1.13 -9.14 -1.79
CA GLY A 34 1.63 -10.51 -1.61
C GLY A 34 0.54 -11.46 -1.13
N VAL A 35 -0.32 -11.02 -0.21
CA VAL A 35 -1.48 -11.81 0.28
C VAL A 35 -2.47 -12.09 -0.87
N TRP A 36 -2.72 -11.09 -1.72
CA TRP A 36 -3.56 -11.26 -2.92
C TRP A 36 -2.98 -12.25 -3.92
N TRP A 37 -1.71 -12.07 -4.29
CA TRP A 37 -1.04 -12.98 -5.23
C TRP A 37 -0.97 -14.41 -4.69
N LEU A 38 -0.71 -14.57 -3.39
CA LEU A 38 -0.74 -15.88 -2.75
C LEU A 38 -2.12 -16.52 -2.87
N THR A 39 -3.19 -15.75 -2.65
CA THR A 39 -4.56 -16.26 -2.80
C THR A 39 -4.84 -16.69 -4.24
N VAL A 40 -4.43 -15.91 -5.25
CA VAL A 40 -4.58 -16.25 -6.67
C VAL A 40 -3.79 -17.52 -7.03
N VAL A 41 -2.56 -17.64 -6.55
CA VAL A 41 -1.70 -18.81 -6.77
C VAL A 41 -2.32 -20.04 -6.12
N LEU A 42 -2.78 -19.95 -4.87
CA LEU A 42 -3.46 -21.05 -4.19
C LEU A 42 -4.72 -21.47 -4.93
N ASN A 43 -5.55 -20.51 -5.34
CA ASN A 43 -6.75 -20.80 -6.12
C ASN A 43 -6.43 -21.54 -7.44
N ARG A 44 -5.27 -21.25 -8.04
CA ARG A 44 -4.86 -21.90 -9.30
C ARG A 44 -4.26 -23.29 -9.11
N PHE A 45 -3.42 -23.50 -8.09
CA PHE A 45 -2.61 -24.71 -7.94
C PHE A 45 -3.09 -25.66 -6.85
N ALA A 46 -3.79 -25.14 -5.83
CA ALA A 46 -4.21 -25.89 -4.65
C ALA A 46 -5.52 -25.30 -4.10
N PRO A 47 -6.65 -25.43 -4.83
CA PRO A 47 -7.90 -24.75 -4.51
C PRO A 47 -8.41 -25.09 -3.10
N GLU A 48 -8.13 -26.29 -2.62
CA GLU A 48 -8.46 -26.81 -1.28
C GLU A 48 -7.89 -25.96 -0.14
N TRP A 49 -6.78 -25.24 -0.38
CA TRP A 49 -6.08 -24.40 0.60
C TRP A 49 -6.39 -22.90 0.42
N THR A 50 -7.30 -22.55 -0.48
CA THR A 50 -7.56 -21.14 -0.81
C THR A 50 -8.28 -20.46 0.35
N PRO A 51 -7.71 -19.38 0.91
CA PRO A 51 -8.41 -18.61 1.93
C PRO A 51 -9.66 -17.96 1.34
N SER A 52 -10.70 -17.81 2.17
CA SER A 52 -11.89 -17.06 1.75
C SER A 52 -11.54 -15.63 1.34
N LEU A 53 -12.27 -15.09 0.36
CA LEU A 53 -12.12 -13.69 -0.10
C LEU A 53 -12.20 -12.70 1.06
N THR A 54 -13.08 -12.94 2.04
CA THR A 54 -13.19 -12.11 3.25
C THR A 54 -11.87 -12.08 4.02
N VAL A 55 -11.23 -13.23 4.26
CA VAL A 55 -9.94 -13.29 4.97
C VAL A 55 -8.85 -12.55 4.19
N THR A 56 -8.74 -12.79 2.87
CA THR A 56 -7.78 -12.10 2.01
C THR A 56 -7.98 -10.59 2.03
N HIS A 57 -9.22 -10.11 1.91
CA HIS A 57 -9.57 -8.69 1.98
C HIS A 57 -9.26 -8.08 3.34
N THR A 58 -9.57 -8.78 4.44
CA THR A 58 -9.37 -8.23 5.79
C THR A 58 -7.87 -8.09 6.09
N VAL A 59 -7.07 -9.10 5.75
CA VAL A 59 -5.63 -9.09 5.97
C VAL A 59 -4.94 -8.07 5.05
N ALA A 60 -5.20 -8.15 3.73
CA ALA A 60 -4.60 -7.23 2.78
C ALA A 60 -5.05 -5.78 3.00
N GLY A 61 -6.33 -5.58 3.31
CA GLY A 61 -6.94 -4.28 3.64
C GLY A 61 -6.37 -3.66 4.90
N GLY A 62 -6.07 -4.47 5.93
CA GLY A 62 -5.39 -4.01 7.14
C GLY A 62 -4.01 -3.41 6.84
N PHE A 63 -3.19 -4.11 6.06
CA PHE A 63 -1.89 -3.59 5.62
C PHE A 63 -2.05 -2.36 4.70
N ALA A 64 -2.99 -2.42 3.76
CA ALA A 64 -3.25 -1.32 2.84
C ALA A 64 -3.68 -0.03 3.57
N LEU A 65 -4.54 -0.14 4.58
CA LEU A 65 -4.98 1.01 5.39
C LEU A 65 -3.80 1.64 6.13
N VAL A 66 -2.97 0.83 6.79
CA VAL A 66 -1.78 1.32 7.50
C VAL A 66 -0.79 1.96 6.52
N GLY A 67 -0.52 1.32 5.38
CA GLY A 67 0.36 1.85 4.35
C GLY A 67 -0.16 3.15 3.73
N PHE A 68 -1.46 3.26 3.51
CA PHE A 68 -2.11 4.46 2.98
C PHE A 68 -2.02 5.64 3.95
N LEU A 69 -2.32 5.42 5.24
CA LEU A 69 -2.17 6.45 6.27
C LEU A 69 -0.72 6.94 6.36
N LEU A 70 0.25 6.03 6.36
CA LEU A 70 1.67 6.38 6.34
C LEU A 70 2.06 7.18 5.09
N ALA A 71 1.46 6.87 3.94
CA ALA A 71 1.66 7.58 2.68
C ALA A 71 1.06 9.00 2.70
N VAL A 72 -0.10 9.19 3.33
CA VAL A 72 -0.70 10.53 3.53
C VAL A 72 0.19 11.37 4.45
N PHE A 73 0.71 10.77 5.53
CA PHE A 73 1.62 11.47 6.45
C PHE A 73 2.97 11.87 5.82
N THR A 74 3.39 11.24 4.72
CA THR A 74 4.60 11.65 3.97
C THR A 74 4.37 12.84 3.03
N ILE A 75 3.13 13.25 2.76
CA ILE A 75 2.83 14.41 1.90
C ILE A 75 3.28 15.72 2.59
N ARG A 76 4.18 16.45 1.93
CA ARG A 76 4.58 17.82 2.28
C ARG A 76 4.75 18.62 0.99
N ALA A 77 4.52 19.93 1.06
CA ALA A 77 4.45 20.89 -0.05
C ALA A 77 5.65 20.98 -1.05
N ARG A 78 6.67 20.13 -0.94
CA ARG A 78 7.72 20.03 -1.97
C ARG A 78 7.34 18.95 -2.98
N LEU A 79 7.25 19.34 -4.26
CA LEU A 79 6.83 18.50 -5.39
C LEU A 79 7.42 17.08 -5.37
N ILE A 80 8.71 16.93 -5.09
CA ILE A 80 9.37 15.61 -5.07
C ILE A 80 8.79 14.64 -4.03
N TRP A 81 8.36 15.14 -2.87
CA TRP A 81 7.74 14.30 -1.84
C TRP A 81 6.29 13.96 -2.18
N VAL A 82 5.60 14.82 -2.92
CA VAL A 82 4.28 14.51 -3.47
C VAL A 82 4.38 13.38 -4.49
N LEU A 83 5.34 13.45 -5.41
CA LEU A 83 5.60 12.37 -6.38
C LEU A 83 5.95 11.05 -5.70
N LEU A 84 6.83 11.09 -4.68
CA LEU A 84 7.21 9.89 -3.93
C LEU A 84 6.05 9.33 -3.08
N ALA A 85 5.19 10.16 -2.52
CA ALA A 85 4.02 9.76 -1.74
C ALA A 85 2.86 9.26 -2.62
N ALA A 86 2.79 9.69 -3.88
CA ALA A 86 1.79 9.21 -4.83
C ALA A 86 1.91 7.69 -5.05
N VAL A 87 3.13 7.16 -5.23
CA VAL A 87 3.35 5.72 -5.47
C VAL A 87 2.72 4.84 -4.37
N PRO A 88 3.03 5.02 -3.07
CA PRO A 88 2.43 4.20 -2.02
C PRO A 88 0.94 4.53 -1.81
N MET A 89 0.48 5.76 -2.07
CA MET A 89 -0.95 6.08 -2.03
C MET A 89 -1.73 5.29 -3.08
N PHE A 90 -1.24 5.24 -4.33
CA PHE A 90 -1.89 4.46 -5.38
C PHE A 90 -1.80 2.96 -5.12
N ALA A 91 -0.64 2.46 -4.69
CA ALA A 91 -0.44 1.03 -4.45
C ALA A 91 -1.28 0.48 -3.28
N ASN A 92 -1.41 1.25 -2.19
CA ASN A 92 -2.28 0.88 -1.07
C ASN A 92 -3.75 1.22 -1.35
N GLY A 93 -4.01 2.34 -2.04
CA GLY A 93 -5.37 2.76 -2.41
C GLY A 93 -6.06 1.76 -3.34
N SER A 94 -5.34 1.22 -4.32
CA SER A 94 -5.90 0.17 -5.20
C SER A 94 -6.27 -1.10 -4.44
N LEU A 95 -5.52 -1.48 -3.40
CA LEU A 95 -5.88 -2.59 -2.50
C LEU A 95 -7.16 -2.31 -1.68
N LEU A 96 -7.38 -1.06 -1.27
CA LEU A 96 -8.59 -0.67 -0.55
C LEU A 96 -9.82 -0.61 -1.47
N LEU A 97 -9.61 -0.28 -2.74
CA LEU A 97 -10.67 -0.19 -3.74
C LEU A 97 -11.05 -1.56 -4.33
N LEU A 98 -10.18 -2.57 -4.21
CA LEU A 98 -10.41 -3.93 -4.71
C LEU A 98 -11.78 -4.53 -4.35
N PRO A 99 -12.27 -4.50 -3.09
CA PRO A 99 -13.61 -5.00 -2.77
C PRO A 99 -14.71 -4.28 -3.56
N LEU A 100 -14.65 -2.96 -3.70
CA LEU A 100 -15.66 -2.18 -4.44
C LEU A 100 -15.68 -2.55 -5.92
N VAL A 101 -14.52 -2.83 -6.51
CA VAL A 101 -14.41 -3.24 -7.92
C VAL A 101 -15.00 -4.64 -8.12
N ILE A 102 -14.72 -5.57 -7.21
CA ILE A 102 -15.21 -6.95 -7.31
C ILE A 102 -16.72 -7.03 -7.03
N ASP A 103 -17.20 -6.34 -6.01
CA ASP A 103 -18.62 -6.29 -5.67
C ASP A 103 -19.42 -5.63 -6.79
N GLY A 104 -18.91 -4.53 -7.38
CA GLY A 104 -19.55 -3.86 -8.52
C GLY A 104 -19.64 -4.70 -9.80
N THR A 105 -18.72 -5.63 -10.03
CA THR A 105 -18.83 -6.60 -11.14
C THR A 105 -19.88 -7.68 -10.91
N SER A 106 -20.27 -7.91 -9.65
CA SER A 106 -21.28 -8.91 -9.27
C SER A 106 -22.71 -8.44 -9.56
N GLU A 107 -22.91 -7.13 -9.70
CA GLU A 107 -24.22 -6.49 -9.92
C GLU A 107 -24.54 -6.27 -11.41
N VAL A 108 -23.61 -6.53 -12.33
CA VAL A 108 -23.89 -6.47 -13.76
C VAL A 108 -24.57 -7.79 -14.15
N PRO A 109 -25.89 -7.79 -14.44
CA PRO A 109 -26.53 -8.99 -14.97
C PRO A 109 -25.84 -9.38 -16.27
N ALA A 110 -25.43 -10.64 -16.37
CA ALA A 110 -24.98 -11.24 -17.61
C ALA A 110 -26.12 -11.17 -18.64
N GLY A 111 -26.17 -10.09 -19.40
CA GLY A 111 -27.18 -9.83 -20.42
C GLY A 111 -26.63 -8.83 -21.42
N GLU A 112 -26.49 -9.31 -22.66
CA GLU A 112 -26.19 -8.60 -23.91
C GLU A 112 -24.70 -8.18 -24.05
N GLU A 113 -23.89 -8.77 -24.93
CA GLU A 113 -24.11 -9.26 -26.31
C GLU A 113 -23.40 -10.60 -26.61
#